data_AF-A0A2V6HW17-F1
#
_entry.id   AF-A0A2V6HW17-F1
#
_cell.length_a   1.000
_cell.length_b   1.000
_cell.length_c   1.000
_cell.angle_alpha   90.00
_cell.angle_beta   90.00
_cell.angle_gamma   90.00
#
_symmetry.space_group_name_H-M   'P 1'
#
loop_
_entity.id
_entity.type
_entity.pdbx_description
1 polymer ?
#
loop_
_entity_poly.entity_id
_entity_poly.type
_entity_poly.pdbx_seq_one_letter_code
_entity_poly.pdbx_strand_id
1 'polypeptide(L)'
;MLLGIFHVNTAHNLVHIVSGAIFLFAAMSGAGAARLWFQIFGVIYAIVAVLGFMNPAGPLLGMISNNPPVTYLHVVLAAAMLLIGFATPKQTA
;
A
#
# COMPACT_ATOMS: atom_id res chain seq x y z
N MET A 1 12.62 10.81 7.98
CA MET A 1 11.33 10.81 8.70
C MET A 1 10.33 11.64 7.90
N LEU A 2 9.11 11.15 7.73
CA LEU A 2 7.98 11.92 7.21
C LEU A 2 7.09 12.35 8.40
N LEU A 3 6.79 13.66 8.49
CA LEU A 3 6.02 14.28 9.58
C LEU A 3 6.59 14.02 11.00
N GLY A 4 7.86 13.62 11.11
CA GLY A 4 8.47 13.23 12.39
C GLY A 4 7.95 11.90 12.97
N ILE A 5 7.08 11.17 12.27
CA ILE A 5 6.39 9.98 12.78
C ILE A 5 6.69 8.75 11.92
N PHE A 6 6.72 8.89 10.59
CA PHE A 6 6.85 7.76 9.68
C PHE A 6 8.29 7.57 9.23
N HIS A 7 8.83 6.38 9.47
CA HIS A 7 10.16 6.00 9.03
C HIS A 7 10.16 5.68 7.54
N VAL A 8 10.83 6.52 6.76
CA VAL A 8 10.98 6.35 5.30
C VAL A 8 12.43 6.57 4.89
N ASN A 9 12.84 5.89 3.83
CA ASN A 9 14.14 6.03 3.19
C ASN A 9 13.98 5.97 1.66
N THR A 10 15.09 6.00 0.91
CA THR A 10 15.08 6.00 -0.55
C THR A 10 14.32 4.81 -1.14
N ALA A 11 14.54 3.60 -0.64
CA ALA A 11 13.85 2.40 -1.13
C ALA A 11 12.33 2.49 -0.90
N HIS A 12 11.92 2.94 0.29
CA HIS A 12 10.50 3.13 0.62
C HIS A 12 9.86 4.20 -0.29
N ASN A 13 10.54 5.33 -0.52
CA ASN A 13 10.04 6.39 -1.39
C ASN A 13 9.89 5.92 -2.85
N LEU A 14 10.81 5.10 -3.34
CA LEU A 14 10.72 4.56 -4.70
C LEU A 14 9.52 3.62 -4.86
N VAL A 15 9.25 2.78 -3.86
CA VAL A 15 8.04 1.94 -3.85
C VAL A 15 6.78 2.82 -3.96
N HIS A 16 6.70 3.92 -3.21
CA HIS A 16 5.55 4.84 -3.26
C HIS A 16 5.41 5.58 -4.59
N ILE A 17 6.51 6.02 -5.20
CA ILE A 17 6.48 6.67 -6.51
C ILE A 17 5.96 5.69 -7.57
N VAL A 18 6.46 4.46 -7.58
CA VAL A 18 6.02 3.43 -8.53
C VAL A 18 4.55 3.07 -8.32
N SER A 19 4.12 2.84 -7.07
CA SER A 19 2.71 2.56 -6.79
C SER A 19 1.81 3.75 -7.13
N GLY A 20 2.25 4.98 -6.86
CA GLY A 20 1.52 6.19 -7.23
C GLY A 20 1.31 6.32 -8.75
N ALA A 21 2.35 6.03 -9.54
CA ALA A 21 2.25 6.02 -11.00
C ALA A 21 1.26 4.93 -11.49
N ILE A 22 1.28 3.74 -10.88
CA ILE A 22 0.31 2.68 -11.17
C ILE A 22 -1.12 3.14 -10.87
N PHE A 23 -1.36 3.75 -9.71
CA PHE A 23 -2.70 4.24 -9.34
C PHE A 23 -3.18 5.37 -10.24
N LEU A 24 -2.28 6.27 -10.66
CA LEU A 24 -2.61 7.32 -11.63
C LEU A 24 -3.04 6.70 -12.96
N PHE A 25 -2.29 5.72 -13.47
CA PHE A 25 -2.66 5.01 -14.70
C PHE A 25 -3.97 4.23 -14.57
N ALA A 26 -4.16 3.54 -13.43
CA ALA A 26 -5.37 2.80 -13.13
C ALA A 26 -6.61 3.69 -13.12
N ALA A 27 -6.50 4.89 -12.51
CA ALA A 27 -7.58 5.87 -12.47
C ALA A 27 -7.93 6.39 -13.88
N MET A 28 -6.93 6.65 -14.72
CA MET A 28 -7.14 7.07 -16.12
C MET A 28 -7.74 5.97 -17.00
N SER A 29 -7.51 4.70 -16.64
CA SER A 29 -7.99 3.53 -17.40
C SER A 29 -9.43 3.13 -17.09
N GLY A 30 -10.08 3.80 -16.13
CA GLY A 30 -11.48 3.58 -15.76
C GLY A 30 -11.67 2.77 -14.47
N ALA A 31 -12.91 2.78 -13.98
CA ALA A 31 -13.23 2.27 -12.64
C ALA A 31 -13.01 0.75 -12.48
N GLY A 32 -13.13 -0.05 -13.55
CA GLY A 32 -12.76 -1.47 -13.54
C GLY A 32 -11.26 -1.70 -13.26
N ALA A 33 -10.38 -0.93 -13.90
CA ALA A 33 -8.94 -1.00 -13.67
C ALA A 33 -8.57 -0.49 -12.27
N ALA A 34 -9.15 0.63 -11.84
CA ALA A 34 -8.98 1.15 -10.49
C ALA A 34 -9.36 0.09 -9.45
N ARG A 35 -10.54 -0.54 -9.58
CA ARG A 35 -11.01 -1.61 -8.69
C ARG A 35 -10.00 -2.76 -8.59
N LEU A 36 -9.48 -3.25 -9.72
CA LEU A 36 -8.48 -4.31 -9.73
C LEU A 36 -7.22 -3.92 -8.93
N TRP A 37 -6.72 -2.70 -9.13
CA TRP A 37 -5.53 -2.22 -8.42
C TRP A 37 -5.77 -1.99 -6.92
N PHE A 38 -6.97 -1.56 -6.52
CA PHE A 38 -7.37 -1.53 -5.11
C PHE A 38 -7.33 -2.92 -4.45
N GLN A 39 -7.78 -3.96 -5.16
CA GLN A 39 -7.70 -5.34 -4.66
C GLN A 39 -6.25 -5.82 -4.53
N ILE A 40 -5.44 -5.65 -5.59
CA ILE A 40 -4.04 -6.09 -5.62
C ILE A 40 -3.23 -5.40 -4.52
N PHE A 41 -3.25 -4.06 -4.46
CA PHE A 41 -2.48 -3.34 -3.46
C PHE A 41 -3.04 -3.47 -2.04
N GLY A 42 -4.35 -3.71 -1.90
CA GLY A 42 -4.92 -4.07 -0.60
C GLY A 42 -4.28 -5.34 -0.02
N VAL A 43 -4.08 -6.37 -0.85
CA VAL A 43 -3.37 -7.59 -0.45
C VAL A 43 -1.88 -7.32 -0.20
N ILE A 44 -1.23 -6.55 -1.07
CA ILE A 44 0.20 -6.18 -0.88
C ILE A 44 0.40 -5.46 0.46
N TYR A 45 -0.43 -4.47 0.79
CA TYR A 45 -0.32 -3.75 2.05
C TYR A 45 -0.67 -4.62 3.26
N ALA A 46 -1.57 -5.60 3.13
CA ALA A 46 -1.79 -6.58 4.19
C ALA A 46 -0.52 -7.41 4.45
N ILE A 47 0.15 -7.88 3.40
CA ILE A 47 1.42 -8.62 3.51
C ILE A 47 2.51 -7.73 4.11
N VAL A 48 2.65 -6.49 3.64
CA VAL A 48 3.64 -5.53 4.19
C VAL A 48 3.37 -5.24 5.66
N ALA A 49 2.11 -5.11 6.07
CA ALA A 49 1.75 -4.93 7.49
C ALA A 49 2.15 -6.15 8.33
N VAL A 50 1.89 -7.38 7.85
CA VAL A 50 2.33 -8.61 8.54
C VAL A 50 3.85 -8.62 8.70
N LEU A 51 4.61 -8.34 7.63
CA LEU A 51 6.07 -8.23 7.70
C LEU A 51 6.52 -7.11 8.66
N GLY A 52 5.79 -6.01 8.71
CA GLY A 52 6.01 -4.90 9.64
C GLY A 52 5.88 -5.32 11.09
N PHE A 53 4.86 -6.11 11.43
CA PHE A 53 4.70 -6.65 12.79
C PHE A 53 5.75 -7.70 13.14
N MET A 54 6.22 -8.48 12.16
CA MET A 54 7.32 -9.42 12.36
C MET A 54 8.67 -8.72 12.56
N ASN A 55 8.84 -7.51 12.02
CA ASN A 55 10.07 -6.73 12.13
C ASN A 55 9.80 -5.25 12.46
N PRO A 56 9.34 -4.94 13.68
CA PRO A 56 8.79 -3.62 14.02
C PRO A 56 9.81 -2.48 14.07
N ALA A 57 11.09 -2.80 14.27
CA ALA A 57 12.18 -1.81 14.38
C ALA A 57 13.30 -2.00 13.34
N GLY A 58 13.13 -2.94 12.41
CA GLY A 58 14.12 -3.24 11.38
C GLY A 58 13.60 -2.97 9.96
N PRO A 59 14.49 -2.96 8.96
CA PRO A 59 14.07 -2.77 7.57
C PRO A 59 13.32 -4.00 7.04
N LEU A 60 12.24 -3.78 6.29
CA LEU A 60 11.57 -4.84 5.54
C LEU A 60 12.42 -5.20 4.32
N LEU A 61 12.52 -6.50 4.05
CA LEU A 61 13.31 -7.05 2.95
C LEU A 61 14.78 -6.56 2.95
N GLY A 62 15.31 -6.19 4.12
CA GLY A 62 16.67 -5.69 4.29
C GLY A 62 16.93 -4.26 3.79
N MET A 63 15.94 -3.58 3.18
CA MET A 63 16.16 -2.28 2.52
C MET A 63 15.09 -1.23 2.81
N ILE A 64 13.85 -1.60 3.10
CA ILE A 64 12.72 -0.67 3.23
C ILE A 64 12.56 -0.29 4.69
N SER A 65 12.75 1.00 5.02
CA SER A 65 12.63 1.46 6.41
C SER A 65 11.22 1.23 6.96
N ASN A 66 11.13 0.76 8.21
CA ASN A 66 9.89 0.51 8.92
C ASN A 66 9.96 0.99 10.36
N ASN A 67 8.79 1.33 10.91
CA ASN A 67 8.53 1.53 12.32
C ASN A 67 7.05 1.23 12.63
N PRO A 68 6.62 1.15 13.90
CA PRO A 68 5.24 0.79 14.20
C PRO A 68 4.19 1.73 13.58
N PRO A 69 4.33 3.08 13.61
CA PRO A 69 3.44 3.97 12.87
C PRO A 69 3.29 3.64 11.39
N VAL A 70 4.40 3.33 10.68
CA VAL A 70 4.36 2.87 9.28
C VAL A 70 3.58 1.57 9.17
N THR A 71 3.82 0.59 10.05
CA THR A 71 3.10 -0.70 10.02
C THR A 71 1.59 -0.50 10.21
N TYR A 72 1.16 0.31 11.17
CA TYR A 72 -0.28 0.58 11.38
C TYR A 72 -0.91 1.34 10.20
N LEU A 73 -0.18 2.27 9.58
CA LEU A 73 -0.65 2.93 8.36
C LEU A 73 -0.91 1.90 7.24
N HIS A 74 -0.04 0.91 7.08
CA HIS A 74 -0.25 -0.17 6.10
C HIS A 74 -1.49 -1.02 6.42
N VAL A 75 -1.81 -1.25 7.69
CA VAL A 75 -3.06 -1.94 8.08
C VAL A 75 -4.28 -1.14 7.66
N VAL A 76 -4.29 0.17 7.95
CA VAL A 76 -5.42 1.05 7.58
C VAL A 76 -5.59 1.10 6.06
N LEU A 77 -4.49 1.23 5.32
CA LEU A 77 -4.51 1.21 3.85
C LEU A 77 -5.00 -0.13 3.31
N ALA A 78 -4.50 -1.26 3.82
CA ALA A 78 -4.95 -2.59 3.41
C ALA A 78 -6.46 -2.75 3.62
N ALA A 79 -6.97 -2.39 4.79
CA ALA A 79 -8.39 -2.47 5.11
C ALA A 79 -9.23 -1.59 4.17
N ALA A 80 -8.87 -0.32 4.01
CA ALA A 80 -9.58 0.61 3.13
C ALA A 80 -9.59 0.13 1.67
N MET A 81 -8.45 -0.33 1.17
CA MET A 81 -8.30 -0.72 -0.22
C MET A 81 -9.00 -2.03 -0.54
N LEU A 82 -8.91 -3.02 0.34
CA LEU A 82 -9.67 -4.27 0.20
C LEU A 82 -11.17 -4.01 0.30
N LEU A 83 -11.61 -3.16 1.24
CA LEU A 83 -13.01 -2.78 1.35
C LEU A 83 -13.51 -2.17 0.03
N ILE A 84 -12.82 -1.16 -0.50
CA ILE A 84 -13.21 -0.50 -1.77
C ILE A 84 -13.17 -1.50 -2.93
N GLY A 85 -12.08 -2.27 -3.04
CA GLY A 85 -11.85 -3.20 -4.15
C GLY A 85 -12.85 -4.34 -4.22
N PHE A 86 -13.35 -4.83 -3.07
CA PHE A 86 -14.31 -5.95 -3.01
C PHE A 86 -15.76 -5.51 -2.82
N ALA A 87 -16.03 -4.36 -2.20
CA ALA A 87 -17.40 -3.85 -2.03
C ALA A 87 -17.94 -3.15 -3.28
N THR A 88 -17.08 -2.65 -4.16
CA THR A 88 -17.52 -2.04 -5.42
C THR A 88 -17.95 -3.14 -6.41
N PRO A 89 -19.14 -3.07 -7.04
CA PRO A 89 -19.56 -4.03 -8.06
C PRO A 89 -18.59 -4.08 -9.24
N LYS A 90 -18.42 -5.26 -9.83
CA LYS A 90 -17.68 -5.38 -11.09
C LYS A 90 -18.47 -4.67 -12.19
N GLN A 91 -17.86 -3.69 -12.84
CA GLN A 91 -18.43 -3.11 -14.05
C GLN A 91 -18.52 -4.18 -15.14
N THR A 92 -19.76 -4.46 -15.57
CA THR A 92 -20.03 -5.20 -16.80
C THR A 92 -19.89 -4.23 -17.98
N ALA A 93 -19.25 -4.68 -19.05
CA ALA A 93 -19.16 -3.95 -20.30
C ALA A 93 -20.54 -3.75 -20.93
#